data_AF-A0A6C0AYF3-F1
#
_entry.id   AF-A0A6C0AYF3-F1
#
_cell.length_a   1.000
_cell.length_b   1.000
_cell.length_c   1.000
_cell.angle_alpha   90.00
_cell.angle_beta   90.00
_cell.angle_gamma   90.00
#
_symmetry.space_group_name_H-M   'P 1'
#
loop_
_entity.id
_entity.type
_entity.pdbx_description
1 polymer ?
#
loop_
_entity_poly.entity_id
_entity_poly.type
_entity_poly.pdbx_seq_one_letter_code
_entity_poly.pdbx_strand_id
1 'polypeptide(L)'
;MIMIIGLLYSIAIILESKPCIVFFSGGSNLISPNIYSNFLTQFHGGYKLYKIPFTFNNYKSKKFSEKLINILDRKYDNIIFIGHSSGCTTAINKCNNKVNKLILLDPVKTPFYQSKKNLNYLEGILFLNAENSYKWSKIPPFLPFIPFLNIKPEELIINKNKILSIDIKNYGHSDILNNPWRNIMHYSRISLGNNKRSKKYINAYHKFLYEHINNFINKNSSISKNLQNDLYFI
;
A
#
# COMPACT_ATOMS: atom_id res chain seq x y z
N MET A 1 -17.63 32.25 -40.21
CA MET A 1 -17.95 31.02 -39.43
C MET A 1 -16.83 29.98 -39.56
N ILE A 2 -15.58 30.30 -39.20
CA ILE A 2 -14.44 29.35 -39.25
C ILE A 2 -13.49 29.52 -38.04
N MET A 3 -13.48 30.67 -37.36
CA MET A 3 -12.49 30.94 -36.31
C MET A 3 -12.79 30.36 -34.91
N ILE A 4 -13.96 29.76 -34.70
CA ILE A 4 -14.34 29.19 -33.39
C ILE A 4 -13.93 27.72 -33.24
N ILE A 5 -13.68 27.03 -34.37
CA ILE A 5 -13.30 25.60 -34.36
C ILE A 5 -11.82 25.42 -33.95
N GLY A 6 -10.96 26.42 -34.20
CA GLY A 6 -9.53 26.36 -33.85
C GLY A 6 -9.23 26.50 -32.35
N LEU A 7 -10.08 27.20 -31.58
CA LEU A 7 -9.81 27.46 -30.15
C LEU A 7 -10.29 26.33 -29.23
N LEU A 8 -11.27 25.52 -29.68
CA LEU A 8 -11.76 24.38 -28.91
C LEU A 8 -10.83 23.16 -29.00
N TYR A 9 -9.95 23.09 -30.02
CA TYR A 9 -8.94 22.03 -30.13
C TYR A 9 -7.68 22.30 -29.30
N SER A 10 -7.38 23.57 -28.97
CA SER A 10 -6.22 23.96 -28.15
C SER A 10 -6.49 23.92 -26.64
N ILE A 11 -7.74 23.67 -26.23
CA ILE A 11 -8.14 23.39 -24.84
C ILE A 11 -8.66 21.95 -24.77
N ALA A 12 -8.07 21.04 -25.56
CA ALA A 12 -7.73 19.74 -24.99
C ALA A 12 -6.66 20.01 -23.92
N ILE A 13 -7.06 20.58 -22.79
CA ILE A 13 -6.35 20.38 -21.55
C ILE A 13 -6.40 18.88 -21.40
N ILE A 14 -5.31 18.23 -21.82
CA ILE A 14 -4.91 16.94 -21.33
C ILE A 14 -4.72 17.20 -19.83
N LEU A 15 -5.84 17.16 -19.09
CA LEU A 15 -5.85 16.96 -17.67
C LEU A 15 -5.34 15.55 -17.56
N GLU A 16 -4.02 15.41 -17.61
CA GLU A 16 -3.32 14.16 -17.42
C GLU A 16 -3.84 13.63 -16.08
N SER A 17 -4.72 12.63 -16.15
CA SER A 17 -5.51 12.25 -14.99
C SER A 17 -4.54 11.56 -14.04
N LYS A 18 -4.12 12.30 -13.00
CA LYS A 18 -3.14 11.76 -12.05
C LYS A 18 -3.71 10.50 -11.43
N PRO A 19 -2.97 9.36 -11.41
CA PRO A 19 -3.47 8.15 -10.80
C PRO A 19 -3.86 8.41 -9.34
N CYS A 20 -4.93 7.76 -8.90
CA CYS A 20 -5.45 7.90 -7.55
C CYS A 20 -4.97 6.73 -6.69
N ILE A 21 -4.33 7.05 -5.57
CA ILE A 21 -3.96 6.09 -4.54
C ILE A 21 -5.00 6.16 -3.43
N VAL A 22 -5.60 5.02 -3.10
CA VAL A 22 -6.44 4.84 -1.92
C VAL A 22 -5.66 4.09 -0.85
N PHE A 23 -5.38 4.74 0.27
CA PHE A 23 -4.57 4.18 1.35
C PHE A 23 -5.41 3.62 2.48
N PHE A 24 -5.15 2.36 2.84
CA PHE A 24 -5.75 1.63 3.95
C PHE A 24 -4.71 1.41 5.05
N SER A 25 -4.90 2.09 6.19
CA SER A 25 -4.03 1.98 7.35
C SER A 25 -4.25 0.69 8.14
N GLY A 26 -3.28 0.36 9.00
CA GLY A 26 -3.38 -0.78 9.92
C GLY A 26 -4.57 -0.69 10.90
N GLY A 27 -4.75 -1.76 11.67
CA GLY A 27 -5.94 -1.94 12.52
C GLY A 27 -7.23 -2.07 11.70
N SER A 28 -7.17 -2.56 10.46
CA SER A 28 -8.29 -2.52 9.52
C SER A 28 -8.86 -1.11 9.40
N ASN A 29 -7.99 -0.12 9.16
CA ASN A 29 -8.30 1.32 9.17
C ASN A 29 -8.61 1.94 10.53
N LEU A 30 -8.51 1.22 11.66
CA LEU A 30 -8.61 1.79 13.01
C LEU A 30 -7.35 2.55 13.44
N ILE A 31 -6.29 2.58 12.63
CA ILE A 31 -5.13 3.42 12.91
C ILE A 31 -5.21 4.67 12.05
N SER A 32 -5.04 5.85 12.65
CA SER A 32 -5.10 7.12 11.90
C SER A 32 -4.08 7.12 10.75
N PRO A 33 -4.48 7.40 9.50
CA PRO A 33 -3.55 7.46 8.38
C PRO A 33 -2.50 8.59 8.52
N ASN A 34 -2.72 9.55 9.44
CA ASN A 34 -1.76 10.61 9.70
C ASN A 34 -0.44 10.10 10.31
N ILE A 35 -0.45 8.95 10.98
CA ILE A 35 0.79 8.36 11.51
C ILE A 35 1.68 7.78 10.40
N TYR A 36 1.24 7.79 9.15
CA TYR A 36 2.01 7.36 7.97
C TYR A 36 2.48 8.55 7.12
N SER A 37 2.30 9.80 7.59
CA SER A 37 2.42 10.97 6.73
C SER A 37 3.80 11.12 6.07
N ASN A 38 4.91 10.74 6.72
CA ASN A 38 6.25 10.85 6.13
C ASN A 38 6.43 9.91 4.92
N PHE A 39 5.83 8.72 4.98
CA PHE A 39 5.79 7.79 3.86
C PHE A 39 4.83 8.30 2.78
N LEU A 40 3.64 8.72 3.18
CA LEU A 40 2.60 9.16 2.24
C LEU A 40 2.95 10.46 1.50
N THR A 41 3.74 11.34 2.10
CA THR A 41 4.19 12.58 1.45
C THR A 41 5.15 12.32 0.28
N GLN A 42 5.79 11.15 0.21
CA GLN A 42 6.63 10.78 -0.94
C GLN A 42 5.81 10.71 -2.25
N PHE A 43 4.50 10.49 -2.14
CA PHE A 43 3.58 10.45 -3.29
C PHE A 43 3.04 11.83 -3.69
N HIS A 44 3.34 12.89 -2.92
CA HIS A 44 2.90 14.24 -3.25
C HIS A 44 3.61 14.72 -4.52
N GLY A 45 2.84 14.98 -5.58
CA GLY A 45 3.36 15.48 -6.87
C GLY A 45 2.90 14.64 -8.05
N GLY A 46 3.04 13.32 -7.95
CA GLY A 46 2.64 12.37 -9.00
C GLY A 46 1.23 11.80 -8.86
N TYR A 47 0.67 11.78 -7.65
CA TYR A 47 -0.55 11.03 -7.36
C TYR A 47 -1.60 11.84 -6.60
N LYS A 48 -2.88 11.52 -6.84
CA LYS A 48 -3.94 11.93 -5.92
C LYS A 48 -4.06 10.92 -4.79
N LEU A 49 -3.74 11.33 -3.57
CA LEU A 49 -3.85 10.48 -2.40
C LEU A 49 -5.20 10.64 -1.69
N TYR A 50 -5.92 9.53 -1.51
CA TYR A 50 -7.13 9.41 -0.70
C TYR A 50 -6.86 8.51 0.50
N LYS A 51 -6.84 9.10 1.70
CA LYS A 51 -6.61 8.38 2.96
C LYS A 51 -7.95 7.96 3.53
N ILE A 52 -8.18 6.66 3.69
CA ILE A 52 -9.42 6.18 4.30
C ILE A 52 -9.45 6.58 5.78
N PRO A 53 -10.49 7.30 6.24
CA PRO A 53 -10.57 7.77 7.62
C PRO A 53 -10.76 6.64 8.63
N PHE A 54 -10.38 6.92 9.88
CA PHE A 54 -10.47 6.00 11.02
C PHE A 54 -11.86 5.39 11.25
N THR A 55 -12.92 6.13 10.91
CA THR A 55 -14.32 5.77 11.17
C THR A 55 -14.91 4.77 10.17
N PHE A 56 -14.09 4.23 9.27
CA PHE A 56 -14.58 3.52 8.09
C PHE A 56 -14.96 2.04 8.28
N ASN A 57 -14.98 1.53 9.52
CA ASN A 57 -15.11 0.08 9.78
C ASN A 57 -16.54 -0.46 10.00
N ASN A 58 -17.58 0.39 10.04
CA ASN A 58 -18.94 -0.07 10.31
C ASN A 58 -19.63 -0.67 9.05
N TYR A 59 -20.67 -1.50 9.21
CA TYR A 59 -21.44 -2.14 8.11
C TYR A 59 -21.94 -1.17 7.01
N LYS A 60 -22.10 0.12 7.32
CA LYS A 60 -22.35 1.20 6.33
C LYS A 60 -21.20 1.37 5.31
N SER A 61 -20.05 0.74 5.55
CA SER A 61 -18.81 0.90 4.78
C SER A 61 -18.81 0.20 3.44
N LYS A 62 -19.64 -0.84 3.19
CA LYS A 62 -19.68 -1.51 1.88
C LYS A 62 -20.28 -0.59 0.82
N LYS A 63 -21.48 -0.08 1.08
CA LYS A 63 -22.17 0.90 0.22
C LYS A 63 -21.34 2.18 0.06
N PHE A 64 -20.68 2.64 1.12
CA PHE A 64 -19.76 3.77 1.01
C PHE A 64 -18.54 3.44 0.17
N SER A 65 -17.90 2.26 0.33
CA SER A 65 -16.72 1.92 -0.47
C SER A 65 -17.07 1.81 -1.95
N GLU A 66 -18.22 1.23 -2.28
CA GLU A 66 -18.72 1.19 -3.65
C GLU A 66 -18.99 2.60 -4.19
N LYS A 67 -19.66 3.47 -3.40
CA LYS A 67 -19.89 4.86 -3.78
C LYS A 67 -18.59 5.65 -3.96
N LEU A 68 -17.62 5.49 -3.06
CA LEU A 68 -16.31 6.11 -3.15
C LEU A 68 -15.59 5.64 -4.41
N ILE A 69 -15.48 4.34 -4.63
CA ILE A 69 -14.82 3.78 -5.81
C ILE A 69 -15.51 4.29 -7.07
N ASN A 70 -16.85 4.33 -7.13
CA ASN A 70 -17.58 4.89 -8.26
C ASN A 70 -17.31 6.39 -8.49
N ILE A 71 -17.09 7.17 -7.43
CA ILE A 71 -16.72 8.58 -7.55
C ILE A 71 -15.28 8.71 -8.09
N LEU A 72 -14.37 7.87 -7.61
CA LEU A 72 -12.97 7.87 -8.05
C LEU A 72 -12.84 7.41 -9.51
N ASP A 73 -13.58 6.37 -9.89
CA ASP A 73 -13.63 5.78 -11.24
C ASP A 73 -14.14 6.75 -12.30
N ARG A 74 -15.00 7.70 -11.90
CA ARG A 74 -15.45 8.80 -12.78
C ARG A 74 -14.43 9.93 -12.92
N LYS A 75 -13.38 9.95 -12.09
CA LYS A 75 -12.44 11.07 -11.98
C LYS A 75 -11.01 10.71 -12.36
N TYR A 76 -10.65 9.43 -12.28
CA TYR A 76 -9.29 8.95 -12.40
C TYR A 76 -9.29 7.68 -13.24
N ASP A 77 -8.42 7.62 -14.25
CA ASP A 77 -8.31 6.45 -15.14
C ASP A 77 -7.60 5.26 -14.48
N ASN A 78 -6.83 5.55 -13.42
CA ASN A 78 -6.05 4.55 -12.71
C ASN A 78 -6.24 4.69 -11.19
N ILE A 79 -6.89 3.68 -10.60
CA ILE A 79 -7.12 3.57 -9.15
C ILE A 79 -6.22 2.47 -8.60
N ILE A 80 -5.39 2.85 -7.64
CA ILE A 80 -4.42 1.98 -6.98
C ILE A 80 -4.78 1.89 -5.50
N PHE A 81 -4.88 0.66 -4.98
CA PHE A 81 -5.06 0.43 -3.56
C PHE A 81 -3.71 0.13 -2.90
N ILE A 82 -3.45 0.77 -1.77
CA ILE A 82 -2.30 0.48 -0.91
C ILE A 82 -2.81 0.15 0.48
N GLY A 83 -2.51 -1.05 0.97
CA GLY A 83 -2.78 -1.46 2.35
C GLY A 83 -1.48 -1.58 3.14
N HIS A 84 -1.53 -1.25 4.44
CA HIS A 84 -0.51 -1.66 5.40
C HIS A 84 -1.12 -2.54 6.49
N SER A 85 -0.42 -3.62 6.88
CA SER A 85 -0.85 -4.49 7.97
C SER A 85 -2.25 -5.06 7.73
N SER A 86 -3.16 -4.98 8.71
CA SER A 86 -4.55 -5.40 8.55
C SER A 86 -5.36 -4.52 7.59
N GLY A 87 -4.86 -3.32 7.26
CA GLY A 87 -5.38 -2.52 6.15
C GLY A 87 -5.27 -3.24 4.80
N CYS A 88 -4.33 -4.18 4.64
CA CYS A 88 -4.25 -5.07 3.48
C CYS A 88 -5.47 -5.97 3.36
N THR A 89 -5.96 -6.55 4.46
CA THR A 89 -7.21 -7.32 4.43
C THR A 89 -8.38 -6.43 3.97
N THR A 90 -8.48 -5.21 4.50
CA THR A 90 -9.53 -4.27 4.09
C THR A 90 -9.43 -3.91 2.60
N ALA A 91 -8.22 -3.64 2.10
CA ALA A 91 -7.96 -3.32 0.70
C ALA A 91 -8.37 -4.49 -0.21
N ILE A 92 -7.96 -5.72 0.11
CA ILE A 92 -8.32 -6.94 -0.63
C ILE A 92 -9.84 -7.12 -0.69
N ASN A 93 -10.51 -7.04 0.47
CA ASN A 93 -11.95 -7.25 0.56
C ASN A 93 -12.75 -6.21 -0.23
N LYS A 94 -12.31 -4.95 -0.21
CA LYS A 94 -12.97 -3.82 -0.91
C LYS A 94 -12.58 -3.68 -2.37
N CYS A 95 -11.57 -4.41 -2.83
CA CYS A 95 -11.12 -4.40 -4.22
C CYS A 95 -12.24 -4.88 -5.17
N ASN A 96 -12.36 -4.25 -6.34
CA ASN A 96 -13.28 -4.63 -7.41
C ASN A 96 -12.65 -4.32 -8.78
N ASN A 97 -13.35 -4.64 -9.86
CA ASN A 97 -12.87 -4.49 -11.24
C ASN A 97 -12.57 -3.04 -11.69
N LYS A 98 -12.79 -2.04 -10.83
CA LYS A 98 -12.43 -0.62 -11.07
C LYS A 98 -11.07 -0.26 -10.48
N VAL A 99 -10.50 -1.15 -9.67
CA VAL A 99 -9.14 -1.00 -9.14
C VAL A 99 -8.18 -1.66 -10.12
N ASN A 100 -7.15 -0.94 -10.52
CA ASN A 100 -6.15 -1.39 -11.50
C ASN A 100 -5.08 -2.25 -10.82
N LYS A 101 -4.49 -1.72 -9.74
CA LYS A 101 -3.34 -2.33 -9.04
C LYS A 101 -3.55 -2.35 -7.54
N LEU A 102 -2.98 -3.36 -6.89
CA LEU A 102 -3.02 -3.54 -5.43
C LEU A 102 -1.59 -3.65 -4.88
N ILE A 103 -1.29 -2.90 -3.83
CA ILE A 103 0.00 -2.93 -3.13
C ILE A 103 -0.26 -3.30 -1.67
N LEU A 104 0.48 -4.28 -1.19
CA LEU A 104 0.34 -4.88 0.13
C LEU A 104 1.67 -4.71 0.89
N LEU A 105 1.65 -3.84 1.90
CA LEU A 105 2.79 -3.55 2.76
C LEU A 105 2.63 -4.37 4.05
N ASP A 106 3.50 -5.35 4.26
CA ASP A 106 3.47 -6.24 5.42
C ASP A 106 2.05 -6.76 5.72
N PRO A 107 1.39 -7.46 4.78
CA PRO A 107 -0.02 -7.77 4.87
C PRO A 107 -0.37 -8.69 6.05
N VAL A 108 -1.41 -8.32 6.79
CA VAL A 108 -1.93 -9.11 7.91
C VAL A 108 -3.35 -9.57 7.62
N LYS A 109 -3.55 -10.87 7.75
CA LYS A 109 -4.80 -11.63 7.71
C LYS A 109 -5.59 -11.34 8.97
N THR A 110 -6.79 -10.81 8.82
CA THR A 110 -7.72 -10.60 9.94
C THR A 110 -8.84 -11.65 9.90
N PRO A 111 -9.65 -11.79 10.96
CA PRO A 111 -10.82 -12.68 10.93
C PRO A 111 -11.81 -12.40 9.78
N PHE A 112 -11.78 -11.20 9.20
CA PHE A 112 -12.63 -10.80 8.09
C PHE A 112 -12.00 -11.04 6.70
N TYR A 113 -10.84 -11.70 6.62
CA TYR A 113 -10.15 -11.96 5.36
C TYR A 113 -10.96 -12.85 4.42
N GLN A 114 -11.30 -12.33 3.23
CA GLN A 114 -12.03 -13.06 2.21
C GLN A 114 -11.08 -13.87 1.32
N SER A 115 -10.64 -15.04 1.79
CA SER A 115 -9.71 -15.92 1.06
C SER A 115 -10.20 -16.35 -0.33
N LYS A 116 -11.52 -16.33 -0.57
CA LYS A 116 -12.14 -16.70 -1.85
C LYS A 116 -12.32 -15.52 -2.82
N LYS A 117 -11.81 -14.34 -2.51
CA LYS A 117 -11.93 -13.15 -3.37
C LYS A 117 -11.09 -13.35 -4.64
N ASN A 118 -11.75 -13.42 -5.80
CA ASN A 118 -11.08 -13.43 -7.10
C ASN A 118 -10.55 -12.01 -7.42
N LEU A 119 -9.25 -11.91 -7.72
CA LEU A 119 -8.53 -10.67 -8.01
C LEU A 119 -7.96 -10.64 -9.43
N ASN A 120 -8.39 -11.54 -10.33
CA ASN A 120 -7.84 -11.64 -11.70
C ASN A 120 -8.04 -10.41 -12.58
N TYR A 121 -9.00 -9.54 -12.23
CA TYR A 121 -9.21 -8.25 -12.89
C TYR A 121 -8.07 -7.26 -12.66
N LEU A 122 -7.27 -7.43 -11.59
CA LEU A 122 -6.12 -6.57 -11.34
C LEU A 122 -5.07 -6.74 -12.44
N GLU A 123 -4.40 -5.64 -12.80
CA GLU A 123 -3.23 -5.63 -13.67
C GLU A 123 -2.02 -6.26 -12.97
N GLY A 124 -1.91 -6.04 -11.65
CA GLY A 124 -0.81 -6.54 -10.84
C GLY A 124 -1.06 -6.41 -9.33
N ILE A 125 -0.33 -7.21 -8.56
CA ILE A 125 -0.20 -7.08 -7.10
C ILE A 125 1.28 -6.96 -6.72
N LEU A 126 1.61 -5.98 -5.89
CA LEU A 126 2.93 -5.84 -5.27
C LEU A 126 2.87 -6.19 -3.79
N PHE A 127 3.68 -7.14 -3.36
CA PHE A 127 3.98 -7.42 -1.95
C PHE A 127 5.33 -6.80 -1.58
N LEU A 128 5.32 -6.01 -0.51
CA LEU A 128 6.53 -5.48 0.12
C LEU A 128 6.52 -5.94 1.58
N ASN A 129 7.40 -6.87 1.92
CA ASN A 129 7.50 -7.40 3.28
C ASN A 129 8.82 -6.97 3.90
N ALA A 130 8.77 -6.30 5.05
CA ALA A 130 9.95 -6.09 5.85
C ALA A 130 10.30 -7.40 6.59
N GLU A 131 11.58 -7.77 6.55
CA GLU A 131 12.08 -9.06 7.01
C GLU A 131 11.74 -9.34 8.49
N ASN A 132 11.73 -8.30 9.31
CA ASN A 132 11.44 -8.41 10.74
C ASN A 132 9.96 -8.25 11.07
N SER A 133 9.07 -8.07 10.09
CA SER A 133 7.65 -7.81 10.34
C SER A 133 6.94 -8.92 11.09
N TYR A 134 7.34 -10.17 10.84
CA TYR A 134 6.72 -11.35 11.43
C TYR A 134 7.69 -12.14 12.32
N LYS A 135 8.87 -11.57 12.60
CA LYS A 135 9.86 -12.19 13.48
C LYS A 135 9.51 -11.87 14.93
N TRP A 136 9.65 -12.88 15.78
CA TRP A 136 9.38 -12.75 17.20
C TRP A 136 10.45 -11.86 17.85
N SER A 137 10.04 -10.98 18.77
CA SER A 137 10.99 -10.46 19.75
C SER A 137 11.52 -11.65 20.54
N LYS A 138 12.84 -11.83 20.60
CA LYS A 138 13.48 -12.86 21.45
C LYS A 138 13.63 -12.41 22.90
N ILE A 139 13.13 -11.22 23.25
CA ILE A 139 13.31 -10.56 24.54
C ILE A 139 11.93 -10.39 25.22
N PRO A 140 11.71 -10.96 26.43
CA PRO A 140 10.46 -10.80 27.20
C PRO A 140 10.19 -9.34 27.61
N PRO A 141 8.92 -8.92 27.82
CA PRO A 141 7.69 -9.70 27.65
C PRO A 141 7.26 -9.79 26.17
N PHE A 142 6.94 -11.00 25.73
CA PHE A 142 6.63 -11.31 24.34
C PHE A 142 5.22 -10.81 23.98
N LEU A 143 5.11 -9.82 23.10
CA LEU A 143 3.85 -9.49 22.41
C LEU A 143 3.91 -10.12 21.01
N PRO A 144 3.17 -11.22 20.76
CA PRO A 144 3.31 -11.97 19.53
C PRO A 144 2.58 -11.20 18.41
N PHE A 145 3.34 -10.45 17.60
CA PHE A 145 2.84 -10.04 16.29
C PHE A 145 2.93 -11.27 15.38
N ILE A 146 1.82 -12.00 15.26
CA ILE A 146 1.92 -13.44 14.98
C ILE A 146 2.18 -13.74 13.49
N PRO A 147 3.26 -14.45 13.12
CA PRO A 147 3.56 -14.82 11.73
C PRO A 147 2.47 -15.62 10.99
N PHE A 148 1.57 -16.33 11.68
CA PHE A 148 0.46 -17.01 11.03
C PHE A 148 -0.58 -16.05 10.43
N LEU A 149 -0.53 -14.79 10.83
CA LEU A 149 -1.37 -13.74 10.27
C LEU A 149 -0.78 -13.17 8.99
N ASN A 150 0.38 -13.61 8.47
CA ASN A 150 0.87 -13.12 7.18
C ASN A 150 -0.06 -13.59 6.03
N ILE A 151 -0.49 -12.68 5.15
CA ILE A 151 -1.16 -13.07 3.90
C ILE A 151 -0.07 -13.43 2.88
N LYS A 152 -0.02 -14.68 2.47
CA LYS A 152 0.98 -15.11 1.48
C LYS A 152 0.48 -14.95 0.03
N PRO A 153 1.37 -14.67 -0.94
CA PRO A 153 1.01 -14.61 -2.36
C PRO A 153 0.25 -15.83 -2.88
N GLU A 154 0.55 -17.02 -2.36
CA GLU A 154 -0.07 -18.29 -2.77
C GLU A 154 -1.57 -18.32 -2.41
N GLU A 155 -1.98 -17.65 -1.32
CA GLU A 155 -3.35 -17.61 -0.84
C GLU A 155 -4.28 -16.75 -1.71
N LEU A 156 -3.75 -15.86 -2.55
CA LEU A 156 -4.56 -14.97 -3.38
C LEU A 156 -5.07 -15.67 -4.65
N ILE A 157 -6.36 -15.53 -4.96
CA ILE A 157 -6.95 -16.02 -6.20
C ILE A 157 -6.68 -15.02 -7.34
N ILE A 158 -5.53 -15.15 -7.98
CA ILE A 158 -5.06 -14.35 -9.12
C ILE A 158 -4.03 -15.15 -9.93
N ASN A 159 -3.87 -14.85 -11.21
CA ASN A 159 -2.71 -15.29 -12.00
C ASN A 159 -1.41 -14.86 -11.31
N LYS A 160 -0.59 -15.83 -10.91
CA LYS A 160 0.64 -15.59 -10.13
C LYS A 160 1.70 -14.78 -10.89
N ASN A 161 1.67 -14.76 -12.23
CA ASN A 161 2.55 -13.90 -13.04
C ASN A 161 2.28 -12.40 -12.86
N LYS A 162 1.11 -12.04 -12.28
CA LYS A 162 0.75 -10.67 -11.94
C LYS A 162 1.24 -10.26 -10.55
N ILE A 163 1.86 -11.17 -9.78
CA ILE A 163 2.36 -10.89 -8.44
C ILE A 163 3.86 -10.62 -8.48
N LEU A 164 4.27 -9.47 -7.94
CA LEU A 164 5.66 -9.16 -7.59
C LEU A 164 5.78 -9.16 -6.07
N SER A 165 6.77 -9.87 -5.53
CA SER A 165 7.09 -9.88 -4.10
C SER A 165 8.52 -9.44 -3.87
N ILE A 166 8.70 -8.52 -2.93
CA ILE A 166 10.01 -7.99 -2.52
C ILE A 166 10.10 -8.06 -1.00
N ASP A 167 11.15 -8.72 -0.52
CA ASP A 167 11.49 -8.78 0.90
C ASP A 167 12.59 -7.78 1.22
N ILE A 168 12.39 -6.97 2.27
CA ILE A 168 13.24 -5.84 2.62
C ILE A 168 13.96 -6.14 3.93
N LYS A 169 15.27 -6.34 3.83
CA LYS A 169 16.12 -6.73 4.98
C LYS A 169 16.20 -5.63 6.03
N ASN A 170 16.42 -6.02 7.29
CA ASN A 170 16.71 -5.12 8.42
C ASN A 170 15.60 -4.15 8.86
N TYR A 171 14.46 -4.09 8.18
CA TYR A 171 13.31 -3.29 8.60
C TYR A 171 12.22 -4.17 9.21
N GLY A 172 11.29 -3.56 9.93
CA GLY A 172 10.13 -4.27 10.47
C GLY A 172 8.83 -3.53 10.28
N HIS A 173 7.75 -4.22 10.66
CA HIS A 173 6.36 -3.88 10.39
C HIS A 173 6.00 -2.43 10.69
N SER A 174 6.51 -1.88 11.80
CA SER A 174 6.18 -0.52 12.22
C SER A 174 7.15 0.56 11.73
N ASP A 175 8.17 0.24 10.93
CA ASP A 175 9.13 1.24 10.42
C ASP A 175 8.55 2.18 9.35
N ILE A 176 7.42 1.81 8.76
CA ILE A 176 6.65 2.68 7.87
C ILE A 176 5.98 3.85 8.62
N LEU A 177 5.80 3.75 9.94
CA LEU A 177 5.12 4.77 10.74
C LEU A 177 6.04 5.98 10.99
N ASN A 178 5.44 7.11 11.33
CA ASN A 178 6.13 8.31 11.79
C ASN A 178 6.66 8.14 13.21
N ASN A 179 7.63 8.99 13.59
CA ASN A 179 7.87 9.25 15.01
C ASN A 179 6.68 10.02 15.62
N PRO A 180 6.33 9.81 16.90
CA PRO A 180 6.98 8.89 17.84
C PRO A 180 6.51 7.43 17.71
N TRP A 181 5.44 7.16 16.97
CA TRP A 181 4.76 5.86 16.91
C TRP A 181 5.67 4.68 16.56
N ARG A 182 6.52 4.83 15.54
CA ARG A 182 7.47 3.76 15.22
C ARG A 182 8.42 3.47 16.39
N ASN A 183 8.87 4.49 17.12
CA ASN A 183 9.81 4.33 18.24
C ASN A 183 9.10 3.68 19.41
N ILE A 184 7.86 4.08 19.68
CA ILE A 184 7.01 3.43 20.68
C ILE A 184 6.90 1.95 20.37
N MET A 185 6.51 1.57 19.15
CA MET A 185 6.35 0.16 18.75
C MET A 185 7.64 -0.66 18.85
N HIS A 186 8.78 -0.05 18.51
CA HIS A 186 10.08 -0.68 18.59
C HIS A 186 10.55 -0.88 20.03
N TYR A 187 10.53 0.19 20.85
CA TYR A 187 11.03 0.16 22.22
C TYR A 187 10.08 -0.55 23.19
N SER A 188 8.77 -0.54 22.92
CA SER A 188 7.80 -1.39 23.63
C SER A 188 7.89 -2.86 23.24
N ARG A 189 8.71 -3.19 22.21
CA ARG A 189 8.90 -4.55 21.67
C ARG A 189 7.64 -5.17 21.05
N ILE A 190 6.60 -4.38 20.78
CA ILE A 190 5.39 -4.84 20.06
C ILE A 190 5.73 -5.21 18.62
N SER A 191 6.60 -4.41 17.99
CA SER A 191 7.01 -4.61 16.60
C SER A 191 8.45 -4.15 16.47
N LEU A 192 9.36 -5.13 16.43
CA LEU A 192 10.78 -4.86 16.17
C LEU A 192 10.94 -4.28 14.77
N GLY A 193 11.96 -3.45 14.64
CA GLY A 193 12.28 -2.75 13.40
C GLY A 193 13.78 -2.51 13.33
N ASN A 194 14.21 -1.67 12.41
CA ASN A 194 15.61 -1.36 12.20
C ASN A 194 16.24 -0.74 13.46
N ASN A 195 17.39 -1.26 13.90
CA ASN A 195 18.12 -0.75 15.06
C ASN A 195 18.67 0.67 14.81
N LYS A 196 18.93 1.05 13.55
CA LYS A 196 19.33 2.40 13.17
C LYS A 196 18.11 3.31 13.08
N ARG A 197 17.71 3.90 14.22
CA ARG A 197 16.45 4.65 14.38
C ARG A 197 16.47 6.11 13.92
N SER A 198 17.60 6.64 13.46
CA SER A 198 17.72 8.06 13.07
C SER A 198 16.76 8.45 11.93
N LYS A 199 16.40 9.73 11.84
CA LYS A 199 15.52 10.26 10.78
C LYS A 199 16.05 9.96 9.37
N LYS A 200 17.37 10.02 9.17
CA LYS A 200 18.04 9.75 7.89
C LYS A 200 17.72 8.33 7.36
N TYR A 201 17.91 7.31 8.19
CA TYR A 201 17.70 5.91 7.79
C TYR A 201 16.25 5.59 7.44
N ILE A 202 15.32 6.37 7.98
CA ILE A 202 13.88 6.08 7.85
C ILE A 202 13.24 6.85 6.73
N ASN A 203 13.71 8.06 6.50
CA ASN A 203 13.45 8.73 5.25
C ASN A 203 14.00 7.91 4.08
N ALA A 204 15.18 7.28 4.22
CA ALA A 204 15.72 6.38 3.22
C ALA A 204 14.81 5.15 2.99
N TYR A 205 14.30 4.52 4.06
CA TYR A 205 13.33 3.43 3.95
C TYR A 205 12.03 3.84 3.25
N HIS A 206 11.46 4.99 3.64
CA HIS A 206 10.22 5.50 3.04
C HIS A 206 10.41 5.84 1.57
N LYS A 207 11.57 6.41 1.21
CA LYS A 207 11.96 6.66 -0.18
C LYS A 207 12.13 5.36 -0.97
N PHE A 208 12.80 4.37 -0.40
CA PHE A 208 12.96 3.03 -1.00
C PHE A 208 11.61 2.37 -1.30
N LEU A 209 10.68 2.38 -0.34
CA LEU A 209 9.31 1.87 -0.55
C LEU A 209 8.61 2.63 -1.68
N TYR A 210 8.68 3.96 -1.65
CA TYR A 210 8.08 4.81 -2.68
C TYR A 210 8.63 4.49 -4.06
N GLU A 211 9.95 4.34 -4.24
CA GLU A 211 10.56 4.05 -5.53
C GLU A 211 10.08 2.72 -6.11
N HIS A 212 10.01 1.66 -5.29
CA HIS A 212 9.49 0.36 -5.73
C HIS A 212 8.00 0.43 -6.10
N ILE A 213 7.21 1.13 -5.30
CA ILE A 213 5.78 1.34 -5.57
C ILE A 213 5.59 2.14 -6.86
N ASN A 214 6.31 3.26 -7.02
CA ASN A 214 6.23 4.13 -8.19
C ASN A 214 6.63 3.37 -9.46
N ASN A 215 7.72 2.59 -9.39
CA ASN A 215 8.15 1.74 -10.50
C ASN A 215 7.09 0.68 -10.86
N PHE A 216 6.47 0.06 -9.86
CA PHE A 216 5.40 -0.91 -10.08
C PHE A 216 4.13 -0.28 -10.67
N ILE A 217 3.77 0.93 -10.23
CA ILE A 217 2.62 1.67 -10.76
C ILE A 217 2.85 2.07 -12.22
N ASN A 218 4.05 2.56 -12.56
CA ASN A 218 4.32 3.15 -13.88
C ASN A 218 4.80 2.14 -14.94
N LYS A 219 5.27 0.95 -14.55
CA LYS A 219 5.63 -0.11 -15.51
C LYS A 219 4.38 -0.93 -15.90
N ASN A 220 4.20 -1.15 -17.21
CA ASN A 220 3.29 -2.16 -17.73
C ASN A 220 3.79 -3.54 -17.32
N SER A 221 2.90 -4.40 -16.83
CA SER A 221 3.11 -5.59 -16.00
C SER A 221 3.87 -6.78 -16.63
N SER A 222 4.88 -6.52 -17.47
CA SER A 222 5.93 -7.48 -17.80
C SER A 222 7.10 -7.32 -16.81
N ILE A 223 6.94 -7.93 -15.64
CA ILE A 223 7.95 -7.90 -14.57
C ILE A 223 9.13 -8.78 -15.00
N SER A 224 10.22 -8.18 -15.50
CA SER A 224 11.51 -8.87 -15.62
C SER A 224 12.07 -9.11 -14.22
N LYS A 225 12.51 -10.34 -13.93
CA LYS A 225 13.08 -10.83 -12.65
C LYS A 225 14.32 -10.06 -12.11
N ASN A 226 14.73 -8.96 -12.74
CA ASN A 226 16.01 -8.29 -12.46
C ASN A 226 16.00 -7.30 -11.27
N LEU A 227 14.89 -7.12 -10.55
CA LEU A 227 14.82 -6.20 -9.40
C LEU A 227 15.42 -6.77 -8.09
N GLN A 228 15.87 -8.03 -8.07
CA GLN A 228 16.46 -8.65 -6.88
C GLN A 228 17.91 -8.23 -6.59
N ASN A 229 18.63 -7.64 -7.56
CA ASN A 229 20.09 -7.47 -7.46
C ASN A 229 20.55 -6.16 -6.78
N ASP A 230 19.67 -5.18 -6.57
CA ASP A 230 20.07 -3.88 -5.97
C ASP A 230 20.02 -3.87 -4.43
N LEU A 231 19.82 -5.02 -3.80
CA LEU A 231 19.54 -5.19 -2.36
C LEU A 231 20.75 -5.04 -1.41
N TYR A 232 21.91 -4.55 -1.88
CA TYR A 232 23.16 -4.56 -1.10
C TYR A 232 23.72 -3.19 -0.70
N PHE A 233 23.07 -2.08 -1.04
CA PHE A 233 23.55 -0.75 -0.60
C PHE A 233 22.47 0.05 0.11
N ILE A 234 22.48 0.01 1.45
CA ILE A 234 22.27 1.10 2.44
C ILE A 234 22.43 0.54 3.87
#